data_AF-A0A957RTI7-F1
#
_entry.id   AF-A0A957RTI7-F1
#
_cell.length_a   1.000
_cell.length_b   1.000
_cell.length_c   1.000
_cell.angle_alpha   90.00
_cell.angle_beta   90.00
_cell.angle_gamma   90.00
#
_symmetry.space_group_name_H-M   'P 1'
#
loop_
_entity.id
_entity.type
_entity.pdbx_description
1 polymer ?
#
loop_
_entity_poly.entity_id
_entity_poly.type
_entity_poly.pdbx_seq_one_letter_code
_entity_poly.pdbx_strand_id
1 'polypeptide(L)'
;MTTFRRTVYDNAPDVIEVPPELRQHRVEVIIIALEEEPVLPIDAPETAESVSRPFDDRGWPVGFFEATSGQWQGTPLVRDQPTSYELREDLD
;
A
#
# COMPACT_ATOMS: atom_id res chain seq x y z
N MET A 1 10.22 3.32 27.55
CA MET A 1 10.27 2.35 26.44
C MET A 1 8.89 1.73 26.36
N THR A 2 8.16 1.99 25.28
CA THR A 2 6.74 1.58 25.16
C THR A 2 6.69 0.19 24.55
N THR A 3 6.18 -0.78 25.30
CA THR A 3 6.04 -2.16 24.85
C THR A 3 4.69 -2.35 24.17
N PHE A 4 4.69 -2.73 22.89
CA PHE A 4 3.47 -3.05 22.15
C PHE A 4 3.34 -4.56 21.98
N ARG A 5 2.15 -5.10 22.19
CA ARG A 5 1.82 -6.52 21.97
C ARG A 5 0.73 -6.60 20.90
N ARG A 6 1.02 -7.28 19.79
CA ARG A 6 0.07 -7.53 18.70
C ARG A 6 -0.25 -9.02 18.64
N THR A 7 -1.53 -9.35 18.61
CA THR A 7 -2.04 -10.71 18.38
C THR A 7 -3.04 -10.64 17.24
N VAL A 8 -2.90 -11.49 16.23
CA VAL A 8 -3.82 -11.59 15.10
C VAL A 8 -4.66 -12.84 15.30
N TYR A 9 -5.97 -12.71 15.11
CA TYR A 9 -6.91 -13.81 15.18
C TYR A 9 -7.59 -13.94 13.82
N ASP A 10 -7.69 -15.16 13.30
CA ASP A 10 -8.45 -15.43 12.08
C ASP A 10 -9.95 -15.17 12.29
N ASN A 11 -10.44 -15.43 13.51
CA ASN A 11 -11.77 -15.05 13.95
C ASN A 11 -11.65 -14.29 15.28
N ALA A 12 -12.21 -13.09 15.35
CA ALA A 12 -12.19 -12.30 16.57
C ALA A 12 -12.93 -13.04 17.70
N PRO A 13 -12.29 -13.26 18.87
CA PRO A 13 -12.95 -13.91 19.99
C PRO A 13 -13.90 -12.95 20.70
N ASP A 14 -14.95 -13.50 21.31
CA ASP A 14 -15.90 -12.73 22.13
C ASP A 14 -15.25 -12.13 23.39
N VAL A 15 -14.19 -12.77 23.89
CA VAL A 15 -13.46 -12.38 25.11
C VAL A 15 -11.97 -12.33 24.84
N ILE A 16 -11.34 -11.19 25.15
CA ILE A 16 -9.88 -11.00 25.10
C ILE A 16 -9.34 -11.02 26.53
N GLU A 17 -8.48 -12.00 26.84
CA GLU A 17 -7.83 -12.06 28.15
C GLU A 17 -6.65 -11.10 28.24
N VAL A 18 -6.64 -10.25 29.27
CA VAL A 18 -5.52 -9.35 29.55
C VAL A 18 -4.36 -10.15 30.15
N PRO A 19 -3.16 -10.11 29.54
CA PRO A 19 -1.98 -10.80 30.03
C PRO A 19 -1.63 -10.40 31.47
N PRO A 20 -1.16 -11.35 32.32
CA PRO A 20 -0.85 -11.07 33.73
C PRO A 20 0.05 -9.86 33.94
N GLU A 21 1.05 -9.69 33.08
CA GLU A 21 2.01 -8.60 33.11
C GLU A 21 1.41 -7.21 32.85
N LEU A 22 0.18 -7.11 32.34
CA LEU A 22 -0.48 -5.84 32.00
C LEU A 22 -1.64 -5.46 32.94
N ARG A 23 -2.08 -6.36 33.82
CA ARG A 23 -3.33 -6.18 34.62
C ARG A 23 -3.32 -4.99 35.58
N GLN A 24 -2.15 -4.48 35.97
CA GLN A 24 -2.00 -3.36 36.92
C GLN A 24 -1.43 -2.10 36.26
N HIS A 25 -1.35 -2.07 34.93
CA HIS A 25 -0.83 -0.94 34.17
C HIS A 25 -1.94 -0.23 33.40
N ARG A 26 -1.77 1.07 33.17
CA ARG A 26 -2.63 1.80 32.24
C ARG A 26 -2.32 1.31 30.83
N VAL A 27 -3.31 0.68 30.20
CA VAL A 27 -3.19 0.12 28.86
C VAL A 27 -4.20 0.76 27.91
N GLU A 28 -3.83 0.77 26.64
CA GLU A 28 -4.72 1.09 25.52
C GLU A 28 -4.96 -0.20 24.74
N VAL A 29 -6.23 -0.50 24.47
CA VAL A 29 -6.63 -1.66 23.67
C VAL A 29 -7.09 -1.15 22.31
N ILE A 30 -6.37 -1.54 21.27
CA ILE A 30 -6.69 -1.18 19.88
C ILE A 30 -7.19 -2.44 19.19
N ILE A 31 -8.46 -2.44 18.80
CA ILE A 31 -9.07 -3.51 18.01
C ILE A 31 -9.13 -3.02 16.56
N ILE A 32 -8.45 -3.74 15.67
CA ILE A 32 -8.43 -3.43 14.25
C ILE A 32 -9.12 -4.59 13.55
N ALA A 33 -10.26 -4.33 12.92
CA ALA A 33 -10.86 -5.27 12.00
C ALA A 33 -9.88 -5.42 10.82
N LEU A 34 -9.30 -6.61 10.69
CA LEU A 34 -8.50 -6.94 9.53
C LEU A 34 -9.49 -7.49 8.51
N GLU A 35 -9.89 -6.64 7.56
CA GLU A 35 -10.55 -7.17 6.38
C GLU A 35 -9.60 -8.18 5.76
N GLU A 36 -10.11 -9.36 5.43
CA GLU A 36 -9.45 -10.24 4.47
C GLU A 36 -9.57 -9.50 3.14
N GLU A 37 -8.78 -8.44 2.96
CA GLU A 37 -8.59 -7.87 1.65
C GLU A 37 -8.12 -9.06 0.83
N PRO A 38 -8.90 -9.50 -0.19
CA PRO A 38 -8.29 -10.36 -1.20
C PRO A 38 -7.02 -9.61 -1.57
N VAL A 39 -5.86 -10.29 -1.61
CA VAL A 39 -4.62 -9.65 -2.01
C VAL A 39 -4.89 -9.07 -3.40
N LEU A 40 -5.33 -7.82 -3.43
CA LEU A 40 -5.55 -7.08 -4.64
C LEU A 40 -4.12 -6.87 -5.09
N PRO A 41 -3.78 -7.32 -6.31
CA PRO A 41 -2.53 -6.90 -6.93
C PRO A 41 -2.41 -5.39 -6.71
N ILE A 42 -1.18 -4.94 -6.40
CA ILE A 42 -0.78 -3.64 -5.80
C ILE A 42 -1.34 -2.38 -6.53
N ASP A 43 -2.14 -2.56 -7.57
CA ASP A 43 -2.62 -1.54 -8.51
C ASP A 43 -4.16 -1.39 -8.58
N ALA A 44 -4.90 -1.68 -7.50
CA ALA A 44 -6.35 -1.42 -7.47
C ALA A 44 -6.66 -0.01 -6.89
N PRO A 45 -7.21 0.93 -7.67
CA PRO A 45 -7.63 2.23 -7.15
C PRO A 45 -8.93 2.10 -6.36
N GLU A 46 -9.00 2.79 -5.23
CA GLU A 46 -10.22 3.00 -4.46
C GLU A 46 -11.23 3.80 -5.28
N THR A 47 -12.05 3.14 -6.11
CA THR A 47 -13.42 3.59 -6.40
C THR A 47 -14.23 2.52 -7.13
N ALA A 48 -15.42 2.30 -6.58
CA ALA A 48 -16.61 1.65 -7.13
C ALA A 48 -16.62 1.43 -8.65
N GLU A 49 -16.41 0.17 -9.05
CA GLU A 49 -17.02 -0.58 -10.17
C GLU A 49 -16.04 -1.69 -10.53
N SER A 50 -16.11 -2.79 -9.78
CA SER A 50 -15.34 -4.02 -9.97
C SER A 50 -15.79 -4.75 -11.24
N VAL A 51 -15.50 -4.14 -12.39
CA VAL A 51 -15.44 -4.88 -13.65
C VAL A 51 -14.15 -5.68 -13.60
N SER A 52 -14.27 -6.99 -13.35
CA SER A 52 -13.18 -7.96 -13.44
C SER A 52 -12.46 -7.79 -14.78
N ARG A 53 -11.37 -7.02 -14.79
CA ARG A 53 -10.50 -6.87 -15.95
C ARG A 53 -9.40 -7.91 -15.86
N PRO A 54 -9.08 -8.59 -16.97
CA PRO A 54 -7.97 -9.53 -16.99
C PRO A 54 -6.66 -8.80 -16.63
N PHE A 55 -5.78 -9.50 -15.94
CA PHE A 55 -4.43 -9.07 -15.61
C PHE A 55 -3.41 -9.72 -16.56
N ASP A 56 -2.28 -9.05 -16.80
CA ASP A 56 -1.17 -9.61 -17.56
C ASP A 56 -0.28 -10.54 -16.70
N ASP A 57 0.74 -11.15 -17.32
CA ASP A 57 1.67 -12.08 -16.65
C ASP A 57 2.50 -11.40 -15.53
N ARG A 58 2.43 -10.07 -15.42
CA ARG A 58 3.13 -9.26 -14.41
C ARG A 58 2.18 -8.72 -13.35
N GLY A 59 0.89 -9.07 -13.41
CA GLY A 59 -0.12 -8.64 -12.44
C GLY A 59 -0.66 -7.24 -12.67
N TRP A 60 -0.44 -6.63 -13.85
CA TRP A 60 -1.02 -5.32 -14.19
C TRP A 60 -2.38 -5.48 -14.88
N PRO A 61 -3.36 -4.58 -14.65
CA PRO A 61 -4.60 -4.59 -15.40
C PRO A 61 -4.32 -4.42 -16.90
N VAL A 62 -4.87 -5.31 -17.73
CA VAL A 62 -4.69 -5.22 -19.19
C VAL A 62 -5.24 -3.88 -19.70
N GLY A 63 -4.43 -3.15 -20.48
CA GLY A 63 -4.78 -1.83 -20.99
C GLY A 63 -4.43 -0.65 -20.07
N PHE A 64 -3.86 -0.90 -18.88
CA PHE A 64 -3.51 0.14 -17.91
C PHE A 64 -2.49 1.15 -18.46
N PHE A 65 -1.44 0.67 -19.13
CA PHE A 65 -0.39 1.54 -19.67
C PHE A 65 -0.88 2.38 -20.85
N GLU A 66 -1.70 1.82 -21.72
CA GLU A 66 -2.36 2.52 -22.83
C GLU A 66 -3.31 3.59 -22.31
N ALA A 67 -4.04 3.29 -21.23
CA ALA A 67 -4.97 4.22 -20.61
C ALA A 67 -4.26 5.37 -19.88
N THR A 68 -3.05 5.15 -19.36
CA THR A 68 -2.29 6.17 -18.59
C THR A 68 -1.28 6.95 -19.44
N SER A 69 -0.90 6.41 -20.60
CA SER A 69 0.00 7.09 -21.55
C SER A 69 -0.57 8.43 -21.99
N GLY A 70 0.17 9.51 -21.72
CA GLY A 70 -0.20 10.87 -22.11
C GLY A 70 -1.33 11.51 -21.28
N GLN A 71 -1.83 10.86 -20.23
CA GLN A 71 -2.88 11.40 -19.35
C GLN A 71 -2.37 12.34 -18.25
N TRP A 72 -1.15 12.89 -18.37
CA TRP A 72 -0.66 13.85 -17.40
C TRP A 72 -1.46 15.16 -17.51
N GLN A 73 -2.33 15.41 -16.52
CA GLN A 73 -3.18 16.61 -16.46
C GLN A 73 -2.58 17.73 -15.58
N GLY A 74 -1.38 17.53 -15.01
CA GLY A 74 -0.73 18.49 -14.13
C GLY A 74 0.14 19.51 -14.86
N THR A 75 0.62 20.53 -14.15
CA THR A 75 1.70 21.40 -14.65
C THR A 75 2.89 20.54 -15.05
N PRO A 76 3.54 20.78 -16.21
CA PRO A 76 4.76 20.06 -16.58
C PRO A 76 5.78 20.12 -15.44
N LEU A 77 6.31 18.96 -15.03
CA LEU A 77 7.37 18.91 -14.04
C LEU A 77 8.63 19.55 -14.67
N VAL A 78 8.89 20.81 -14.33
CA VAL A 78 10.13 21.48 -14.69
C VAL A 78 11.20 20.97 -13.74
N ARG A 79 12.14 20.20 -14.27
CA ARG A 79 13.32 19.77 -13.51
C ARG A 79 14.31 20.93 -13.49
N ASP A 80 14.89 21.22 -12.32
CA ASP A 80 15.63 22.45 -12.13
C ASP A 80 16.88 22.57 -12.99
N GLN A 81 17.61 21.47 -13.29
CA GLN A 81 18.74 21.38 -14.24
C GLN A 81 19.20 19.93 -14.34
N PRO A 82 20.01 19.56 -15.36
CA PRO A 82 20.63 18.25 -15.39
C PRO A 82 21.55 18.04 -14.18
N THR A 83 21.43 16.88 -13.55
CA THR A 83 22.36 16.47 -12.50
C THR A 83 23.70 16.05 -13.12
N SER A 84 24.76 15.96 -12.32
CA SER A 84 26.07 15.48 -12.78
C SER A 84 26.04 14.07 -13.40
N TYR A 85 24.98 13.30 -13.17
CA TYR A 85 24.75 11.97 -13.74
C TYR A 85 24.06 11.99 -15.10
N GLU A 86 23.57 13.16 -15.55
CA GLU A 86 22.90 13.34 -16.85
C GLU A 86 23.85 13.90 -17.93
N LEU A 87 25.08 14.27 -17.53
CA LEU A 87 26.17 14.58 -18.45
C LEU A 87 26.67 13.28 -19.07
N ARG A 88 26.45 13.11 -20.38
CA ARG A 88 27.15 12.07 -21.15
C ARG A 88 28.60 12.47 -21.31
N GLU A 89 29.50 11.52 -21.11
CA GLU A 89 30.90 11.68 -21.48
C GLU A 89 30.99 11.95 -22.98
N ASP A 90 31.87 12.86 -23.37
CA ASP A 90 32.18 13.08 -24.78
C ASP A 90 32.80 11.79 -25.34
N LEU A 91 32.31 11.34 -26.49
CA LEU A 91 32.96 10.28 -27.25
C LEU A 91 34.14 10.90 -28.00
N ASP A 92 35.36 10.49 -27.63
CA ASP A 92 36.57 10.71 -28.42
C ASP A 92 36.50 10.02 -29.81
#